data_AF-A0A7L7KWR4-F1
#
_entry.id   AF-A0A7L7KWR4-F1
#
_cell.length_a   1.000
_cell.length_b   1.000
_cell.length_c   1.000
_cell.angle_alpha   90.00
_cell.angle_beta   90.00
_cell.angle_gamma   90.00
#
_symmetry.space_group_name_H-M   'P 1'
#
loop_
_entity.id
_entity.type
_entity.pdbx_description
1 polymer ?
#
loop_
_entity_poly.entity_id
_entity_poly.type
_entity_poly.pdbx_seq_one_letter_code
_entity_poly.pdbx_strand_id
1 'polypeptide(L)'
;MDTSQVKNMSQMFLNCHSLKKLDLSSFKTKQVKDMSQMFSGCRDLKELNISNFDTSQVTDMQGMFSGCETLEELDLSNFDTTNVKDMTDMFKSSDELKSIKFGDKFVVPNQPRDLKMPEKTWIDIGTGTRDNPKPTVDGINSSELLSKADKGRWIVKPDEKYHGPMTVKINNNLGSDLVVEVPTDIQPEFVGSTFELSVPQKTGYKTAKKTVQVMALKDKLSSKDVVTYTPVKTKVQTQGMVEDFNEEITVYPDLKYAQIFDDNEELTTNKDFIGGKTWLSKKLWVIDGQKYYQADDHEWIKATEVFECEKVDATLKTKDVIVTNLVDCRMDMLTNRGLGALSTWKAQNIAYLNHHKYYQIDENEFVDAEKVDVVNQ
;
A
#
# COMPACT_ATOMS: atom_id res chain seq x y z
N MET A 1 -24.53 1.14 -25.08
CA MET A 1 -24.74 2.00 -26.27
C MET A 1 -23.36 2.33 -26.83
N ASP A 2 -23.11 2.15 -28.14
CA ASP A 2 -21.83 2.58 -28.74
C ASP A 2 -21.96 4.03 -29.22
N THR A 3 -21.14 4.92 -28.66
CA THR A 3 -21.11 6.34 -29.02
C THR A 3 -19.89 6.72 -29.87
N SER A 4 -19.11 5.72 -30.34
CA SER A 4 -17.80 5.93 -30.98
C SER A 4 -17.78 6.83 -32.21
N GLN A 5 -18.93 7.00 -32.88
CA GLN A 5 -19.09 7.82 -34.10
C GLN A 5 -19.93 9.09 -33.87
N VAL A 6 -20.39 9.33 -32.65
CA VAL A 6 -21.23 10.50 -32.33
C VAL A 6 -20.38 11.76 -32.42
N LYS A 7 -20.86 12.76 -33.17
CA LYS A 7 -20.19 14.05 -33.38
C LYS A 7 -20.85 15.22 -32.64
N ASN A 8 -22.11 15.06 -32.24
CA ASN A 8 -22.88 16.08 -31.53
C ASN A 8 -23.60 15.39 -30.37
N MET A 9 -23.30 15.84 -29.15
CA MET A 9 -23.97 15.44 -27.90
C MET A 9 -24.65 16.65 -27.24
N SER A 10 -24.85 17.74 -27.99
CA SER A 10 -25.55 18.92 -27.50
C SER A 10 -26.93 18.54 -26.99
N GLN A 11 -27.33 19.16 -25.88
CA GLN A 11 -28.67 19.02 -25.27
C GLN A 11 -29.11 17.59 -24.93
N MET A 12 -28.20 16.60 -24.92
CA MET A 12 -28.55 15.18 -24.77
C MET A 12 -29.36 14.88 -23.49
N PHE A 13 -29.11 15.61 -22.41
CA PHE A 13 -29.83 15.53 -21.14
C PHE A 13 -30.47 16.88 -20.75
N LEU A 14 -30.70 17.78 -21.71
CA LEU A 14 -31.29 19.09 -21.44
C LEU A 14 -32.61 18.96 -20.67
N ASN A 15 -32.75 19.71 -19.58
CA ASN A 15 -33.91 19.78 -18.70
C ASN A 15 -34.38 18.44 -18.12
N CYS A 16 -33.48 17.48 -17.94
CA CYS A 16 -33.77 16.28 -17.17
C CYS A 16 -33.87 16.61 -15.67
N HIS A 17 -34.88 17.38 -15.27
CA HIS A 17 -35.01 18.00 -13.94
C HIS A 17 -34.94 16.98 -12.80
N SER A 18 -35.49 15.77 -12.99
CA SER A 18 -35.51 14.70 -11.98
C SER A 18 -34.33 13.73 -12.03
N LEU A 19 -33.36 13.96 -12.93
CA LEU A 19 -32.18 13.10 -13.05
C LEU A 19 -31.25 13.33 -11.86
N LYS A 20 -31.13 12.33 -10.97
CA LYS A 20 -30.33 12.46 -9.73
C LYS A 20 -28.89 12.03 -9.86
N LYS A 21 -28.66 10.99 -10.66
CA LYS A 21 -27.36 10.36 -10.85
C LYS A 21 -27.20 9.97 -12.31
N LEU A 22 -26.02 10.17 -12.86
CA LEU A 22 -25.71 9.78 -14.22
C LEU A 22 -24.27 9.30 -14.34
N ASP A 23 -24.11 8.08 -14.85
CA ASP A 23 -22.80 7.49 -15.15
C ASP A 23 -22.60 7.34 -16.66
N LEU A 24 -21.68 8.13 -17.22
CA LEU A 24 -21.33 8.12 -18.64
C LEU A 24 -19.92 7.59 -18.88
N SER A 25 -19.34 6.86 -17.91
CA SER A 25 -17.99 6.29 -18.05
C SER A 25 -17.81 5.35 -19.25
N SER A 26 -18.90 4.78 -19.79
CA SER A 26 -18.86 3.94 -20.99
C SER A 26 -18.88 4.71 -22.32
N PHE A 27 -19.12 6.03 -22.29
CA PHE A 27 -19.23 6.83 -23.51
C PHE A 27 -17.84 7.05 -24.12
N LYS A 28 -17.76 6.85 -25.43
CA LYS A 28 -16.63 7.23 -26.27
C LYS A 28 -16.93 8.58 -26.89
N THR A 29 -16.17 9.61 -26.55
CA THR A 29 -16.44 11.00 -26.97
C THR A 29 -15.39 11.60 -27.89
N LYS A 30 -14.35 10.85 -28.29
CA LYS A 30 -13.21 11.34 -29.10
C LYS A 30 -13.59 12.04 -30.41
N GLN A 31 -14.75 11.72 -30.99
CA GLN A 31 -15.24 12.35 -32.24
C GLN A 31 -16.23 13.49 -32.02
N VAL A 32 -16.63 13.75 -30.77
CA VAL A 32 -17.64 14.76 -30.43
C VAL A 32 -17.04 16.16 -30.62
N LYS A 33 -17.79 17.01 -31.31
CA LYS A 33 -17.45 18.40 -31.61
C LYS A 33 -18.29 19.41 -30.83
N ASP A 34 -19.46 18.99 -30.37
CA ASP A 34 -20.44 19.86 -29.71
C ASP A 34 -21.03 19.15 -28.50
N MET A 35 -20.84 19.76 -27.33
CA MET A 35 -21.40 19.35 -26.03
C MET A 35 -22.20 20.49 -25.39
N SER A 36 -22.62 21.49 -26.17
CA SER A 36 -23.40 22.62 -25.67
C SER A 36 -24.67 22.15 -24.95
N GLN A 37 -24.93 22.72 -23.78
CA GLN A 37 -26.11 22.49 -22.96
C GLN A 37 -26.38 21.00 -22.62
N MET A 38 -25.38 20.12 -22.70
CA MET A 38 -25.56 18.67 -22.58
C MET A 38 -26.29 18.27 -21.28
N PHE A 39 -26.01 18.95 -20.16
CA PHE A 39 -26.66 18.71 -18.86
C PHE A 39 -27.47 19.93 -18.37
N SER A 40 -27.71 20.91 -19.23
CA SER A 40 -28.35 22.16 -18.79
C SER A 40 -29.74 21.89 -18.22
N GLY A 41 -30.09 22.54 -17.11
CA GLY A 41 -31.37 22.40 -16.43
C GLY A 41 -31.58 21.06 -15.71
N CYS A 42 -30.56 20.22 -15.55
CA CYS A 42 -30.61 19.03 -14.70
C CYS A 42 -30.59 19.41 -13.21
N ARG A 43 -31.69 20.00 -12.72
CA ARG A 43 -31.77 20.62 -11.39
C ARG A 43 -31.46 19.66 -10.24
N ASP A 44 -31.98 18.43 -10.28
CA ASP A 44 -31.78 17.45 -9.22
C ASP A 44 -30.50 16.59 -9.37
N LEU A 45 -29.62 16.89 -10.34
CA LEU A 45 -28.41 16.11 -10.60
C LEU A 45 -27.38 16.33 -9.48
N LYS A 46 -27.05 15.24 -8.77
CA LYS A 46 -26.11 15.24 -7.63
C LYS A 46 -24.81 14.52 -7.95
N GLU A 47 -24.88 13.46 -8.74
CA GLU A 47 -23.72 12.63 -9.08
C GLU A 47 -23.60 12.51 -10.60
N LEU A 48 -22.48 12.96 -11.14
CA LEU A 48 -22.20 12.91 -12.57
C LEU A 48 -20.80 12.33 -12.80
N ASN A 49 -20.73 11.16 -13.45
CA ASN A 49 -19.47 10.56 -13.86
C ASN A 49 -19.20 10.79 -15.35
N ILE A 50 -18.30 11.74 -15.64
CA ILE A 50 -17.81 12.11 -16.97
C ILE A 50 -16.28 11.92 -17.09
N SER A 51 -15.71 11.10 -16.21
CA SER A 51 -14.25 10.93 -16.10
C SER A 51 -13.59 10.43 -17.39
N ASN A 52 -14.30 9.69 -18.25
CA ASN A 52 -13.75 9.15 -19.50
C ASN A 52 -13.95 10.06 -20.73
N PHE A 53 -14.45 11.28 -20.55
CA PHE A 53 -14.67 12.18 -21.68
C PHE A 53 -13.33 12.66 -22.27
N ASP A 54 -13.08 12.27 -23.52
CA ASP A 54 -12.10 12.92 -24.40
C ASP A 54 -12.79 14.10 -25.09
N THR A 55 -12.43 15.33 -24.68
CA THR A 55 -12.99 16.57 -25.22
C THR A 55 -12.07 17.26 -26.22
N SER A 56 -10.97 16.60 -26.64
CA SER A 56 -9.92 17.23 -27.46
C SER A 56 -10.40 17.72 -28.83
N GLN A 57 -11.56 17.27 -29.31
CA GLN A 57 -12.17 17.72 -30.57
C GLN A 57 -13.39 18.62 -30.38
N VAL A 58 -13.79 18.89 -29.13
CA VAL A 58 -14.97 19.70 -28.82
C VAL A 58 -14.65 21.16 -29.08
N THR A 59 -15.54 21.83 -29.82
CA THR A 59 -15.46 23.25 -30.14
C THR A 59 -16.50 24.10 -29.44
N ASP A 60 -17.55 23.50 -28.87
CA ASP A 60 -18.64 24.20 -28.17
C ASP A 60 -19.03 23.48 -26.87
N MET A 61 -18.98 24.20 -25.76
CA MET A 61 -19.39 23.77 -24.42
C MET A 61 -20.33 24.79 -23.75
N GLN A 62 -20.97 25.67 -24.54
CA GLN A 62 -21.87 26.69 -24.02
C GLN A 62 -22.91 26.07 -23.07
N GLY A 63 -23.02 26.62 -21.86
CA GLY A 63 -24.05 26.21 -20.90
C GLY A 63 -24.06 24.73 -20.51
N MET A 64 -22.96 23.98 -20.71
CA MET A 64 -22.93 22.52 -20.55
C MET A 64 -23.49 22.03 -19.21
N PHE A 65 -23.23 22.77 -18.12
CA PHE A 65 -23.70 22.49 -16.76
C PHE A 65 -24.65 23.58 -16.23
N SER A 66 -25.18 24.45 -17.09
CA SER A 66 -26.00 25.58 -16.63
C SER A 66 -27.31 25.10 -16.00
N GLY A 67 -27.61 25.52 -14.77
CA GLY A 67 -28.81 25.10 -14.05
C GLY A 67 -28.72 23.70 -13.44
N CYS A 68 -27.51 23.16 -13.25
CA CYS A 68 -27.27 21.99 -12.41
C CYS A 68 -27.28 22.39 -10.92
N GLU A 69 -28.46 22.78 -10.42
CA GLU A 69 -28.64 23.45 -9.14
C GLU A 69 -28.20 22.62 -7.92
N THR A 70 -28.20 21.28 -7.99
CA THR A 70 -27.76 20.42 -6.86
C THR A 70 -26.40 19.75 -7.04
N LEU A 71 -25.68 20.06 -8.13
CA LEU A 71 -24.40 19.40 -8.41
C LEU A 71 -23.29 20.01 -7.56
N GLU A 72 -22.82 19.25 -6.57
CA GLU A 72 -21.84 19.76 -5.60
C GLU A 72 -20.39 19.61 -6.08
N GLU A 73 -20.12 18.65 -6.96
CA GLU A 73 -18.75 18.31 -7.35
C GLU A 73 -18.62 18.03 -8.83
N LEU A 74 -17.51 18.52 -9.40
CA LEU A 74 -17.19 18.29 -10.80
C LEU A 74 -15.70 18.07 -11.02
N ASP A 75 -15.35 16.94 -11.63
CA ASP A 75 -13.98 16.64 -12.04
C ASP A 75 -13.83 16.84 -13.55
N LEU A 76 -13.14 17.91 -13.94
CA LEU A 76 -12.81 18.27 -15.32
C LEU A 76 -11.32 18.04 -15.61
N SER A 77 -10.64 17.19 -14.83
CA SER A 77 -9.21 16.96 -15.01
C SER A 77 -8.82 16.34 -16.35
N ASN A 78 -9.74 15.65 -17.00
CA ASN A 78 -9.52 15.05 -18.33
C ASN A 78 -10.00 15.93 -19.49
N PHE A 79 -10.57 17.10 -19.20
CA PHE A 79 -11.07 18.00 -20.25
C PHE A 79 -9.88 18.71 -20.93
N ASP A 80 -9.70 18.42 -22.21
CA ASP A 80 -8.88 19.19 -23.14
C ASP A 80 -9.80 20.21 -23.82
N THR A 81 -9.70 21.47 -23.42
CA THR A 81 -10.57 22.53 -23.94
C THR A 81 -9.84 23.50 -24.87
N THR A 82 -8.65 23.12 -25.33
CA THR A 82 -7.79 23.95 -26.19
C THR A 82 -8.41 24.31 -27.54
N ASN A 83 -9.37 23.50 -28.01
CA ASN A 83 -10.10 23.72 -29.26
C ASN A 83 -11.50 24.34 -29.06
N VAL A 84 -11.93 24.53 -27.80
CA VAL A 84 -13.24 25.10 -27.49
C VAL A 84 -13.24 26.58 -27.87
N LYS A 85 -14.33 27.04 -28.48
CA LYS A 85 -14.53 28.42 -28.93
C LYS A 85 -15.58 29.16 -28.10
N ASP A 86 -16.55 28.44 -27.56
CA ASP A 86 -17.62 28.97 -26.73
C ASP A 86 -17.75 28.13 -25.43
N MET A 87 -17.67 28.83 -24.29
CA MET A 87 -17.91 28.30 -22.93
C MET A 87 -18.86 29.21 -22.14
N THR A 88 -19.59 30.09 -22.82
CA THR A 88 -20.46 31.07 -22.19
C THR A 88 -21.49 30.36 -21.30
N ASP A 89 -21.68 30.90 -20.10
CA ASP A 89 -22.65 30.45 -19.11
C ASP A 89 -22.49 28.96 -18.69
N MET A 90 -21.33 28.33 -18.91
CA MET A 90 -21.10 26.89 -18.65
C MET A 90 -21.56 26.42 -17.26
N PHE A 91 -21.35 27.23 -16.22
CA PHE A 91 -21.73 26.95 -14.83
C PHE A 91 -22.81 27.87 -14.26
N LYS A 92 -23.47 28.68 -15.11
CA LYS A 92 -24.50 29.62 -14.67
C LYS A 92 -25.61 28.91 -13.91
N SER A 93 -25.97 29.43 -12.73
CA SER A 93 -26.99 28.85 -11.83
C SER A 93 -26.66 27.42 -11.35
N SER A 94 -25.38 27.13 -11.13
CA SER A 94 -24.90 25.89 -10.48
C SER A 94 -24.51 26.18 -9.03
N ASP A 95 -25.41 26.80 -8.27
CA ASP A 95 -25.08 27.50 -7.02
C ASP A 95 -24.62 26.59 -5.88
N GLU A 96 -24.87 25.28 -5.96
CA GLU A 96 -24.40 24.29 -4.98
C GLU A 96 -23.01 23.71 -5.28
N LEU A 97 -22.34 24.13 -6.35
CA LEU A 97 -21.00 23.65 -6.68
C LEU A 97 -20.00 24.03 -5.56
N LYS A 98 -19.46 23.01 -4.89
CA LYS A 98 -18.53 23.11 -3.75
C LYS A 98 -17.11 22.69 -4.11
N SER A 99 -16.93 21.82 -5.10
CA SER A 99 -15.61 21.40 -5.57
C SER A 99 -15.56 21.32 -7.10
N ILE A 100 -14.49 21.86 -7.67
CA ILE A 100 -14.18 21.72 -9.09
C ILE A 100 -12.70 21.39 -9.28
N LYS A 101 -12.38 20.47 -10.18
CA LYS A 101 -11.00 20.11 -10.50
C LYS A 101 -10.70 20.39 -11.96
N PHE A 102 -9.66 21.17 -12.23
CA PHE A 102 -9.20 21.51 -13.57
C PHE A 102 -7.93 20.76 -13.94
N GLY A 103 -7.88 20.25 -15.17
CA GLY A 103 -6.69 19.61 -15.74
C GLY A 103 -5.80 20.57 -16.49
N ASP A 104 -4.58 20.15 -16.82
CA ASP A 104 -3.55 20.98 -17.47
C ASP A 104 -4.00 21.60 -18.79
N LYS A 105 -4.90 20.91 -19.50
CA LYS A 105 -5.43 21.34 -20.79
C LYS A 105 -6.77 22.07 -20.70
N PHE A 106 -7.25 22.36 -19.49
CA PHE A 106 -8.42 23.19 -19.28
C PHE A 106 -8.03 24.66 -19.41
N VAL A 107 -8.35 25.26 -20.55
CA VAL A 107 -8.15 26.66 -20.90
C VAL A 107 -9.48 27.31 -21.27
N VAL A 108 -9.68 28.57 -20.83
CA VAL A 108 -10.86 29.36 -21.18
C VAL A 108 -10.56 30.15 -22.46
N PRO A 109 -11.29 29.94 -23.57
CA PRO A 109 -11.03 30.63 -24.82
C PRO A 109 -11.47 32.10 -24.75
N ASN A 110 -10.57 33.03 -25.14
CA ASN A 110 -10.77 34.47 -25.39
C ASN A 110 -11.45 35.31 -24.27
N GLN A 111 -10.77 36.35 -23.78
CA GLN A 111 -11.37 37.32 -22.85
C GLN A 111 -12.42 38.19 -23.57
N PRO A 112 -13.57 38.51 -22.95
CA PRO A 112 -13.87 38.47 -21.52
C PRO A 112 -14.48 37.15 -21.00
N ARG A 113 -14.34 36.93 -19.68
CA ARG A 113 -14.78 35.74 -18.93
C ARG A 113 -16.30 35.62 -18.92
N ASP A 114 -16.88 34.93 -19.90
CA ASP A 114 -18.28 34.50 -19.82
C ASP A 114 -18.45 33.12 -19.18
N LEU A 115 -17.35 32.53 -18.68
CA LEU A 115 -17.40 31.40 -17.76
C LEU A 115 -17.95 31.88 -16.41
N LYS A 116 -19.27 31.98 -16.30
CA LYS A 116 -19.96 32.38 -15.07
C LYS A 116 -19.89 31.25 -14.05
N MET A 117 -18.85 31.29 -13.21
CA MET A 117 -18.78 30.48 -12.00
C MET A 117 -19.79 30.99 -10.96
N PRO A 118 -20.34 30.10 -10.11
CA PRO A 118 -21.14 30.52 -8.96
C PRO A 118 -20.35 31.46 -8.06
N GLU A 119 -20.92 32.62 -7.70
CA GLU A 119 -20.23 33.66 -6.91
C GLU A 119 -19.88 33.18 -5.50
N LYS A 120 -18.66 32.70 -5.36
CA LYS A 120 -18.07 32.14 -4.14
C LYS A 120 -16.61 32.56 -4.00
N THR A 121 -16.08 32.36 -2.79
CA THR A 121 -14.64 32.40 -2.54
C THR A 121 -14.09 30.99 -2.71
N TRP A 122 -13.09 30.81 -3.56
CA TRP A 122 -12.46 29.54 -3.86
C TRP A 122 -11.07 29.46 -3.26
N ILE A 123 -10.70 28.31 -2.73
CA ILE A 123 -9.35 27.98 -2.28
C ILE A 123 -8.84 26.75 -3.05
N ASP A 124 -7.56 26.77 -3.40
CA ASP A 124 -6.85 25.56 -3.80
C ASP A 124 -6.66 24.67 -2.57
N ILE A 125 -6.81 23.35 -2.71
CA ILE A 125 -6.68 22.43 -1.57
C ILE A 125 -5.26 22.35 -1.00
N GLY A 126 -4.25 22.80 -1.75
CA GLY A 126 -2.84 22.78 -1.39
C GLY A 126 -2.33 21.37 -1.12
N THR A 127 -1.70 21.20 0.04
CA THR A 127 -1.21 19.88 0.51
C THR A 127 -2.29 19.06 1.21
N GLY A 128 -3.50 19.60 1.34
CA GLY A 128 -4.62 18.97 2.04
C GLY A 128 -5.47 18.08 1.14
N THR A 129 -6.67 17.78 1.63
CA THR A 129 -7.70 17.04 0.89
C THR A 129 -8.93 17.92 0.66
N ARG A 130 -9.92 17.42 -0.09
CA ARG A 130 -11.21 18.11 -0.25
C ARG A 130 -11.86 18.42 1.10
N ASP A 131 -11.87 17.43 1.98
CA ASP A 131 -12.54 17.54 3.28
C ASP A 131 -11.63 18.14 4.36
N ASN A 132 -10.32 18.25 4.13
CA ASN A 132 -9.40 18.92 5.05
C ASN A 132 -8.38 19.73 4.23
N PRO A 133 -8.80 20.86 3.65
CA PRO A 133 -7.95 21.66 2.77
C PRO A 133 -6.83 22.33 3.57
N LYS A 134 -5.68 22.48 2.93
CA LYS A 134 -4.51 23.20 3.48
C LYS A 134 -4.02 24.24 2.47
N PRO A 135 -4.83 25.29 2.23
CA PRO A 135 -4.53 26.28 1.23
C PRO A 135 -3.28 27.09 1.61
N THR A 136 -2.50 27.49 0.62
CA THR A 136 -1.34 28.39 0.83
C THR A 136 -1.70 29.87 0.73
N VAL A 137 -2.95 30.17 0.32
CA VAL A 137 -3.50 31.52 0.15
C VAL A 137 -4.93 31.58 0.71
N ASP A 138 -5.38 32.76 1.15
CA ASP A 138 -6.71 32.91 1.78
C ASP A 138 -7.90 32.63 0.85
N GLY A 139 -7.68 32.60 -0.46
CA GLY A 139 -8.67 32.32 -1.50
C GLY A 139 -8.82 33.44 -2.52
N ILE A 140 -9.53 33.14 -3.60
CA ILE A 140 -9.82 34.05 -4.71
C ILE A 140 -11.33 34.09 -4.96
N ASN A 141 -11.83 35.21 -5.46
CA ASN A 141 -13.23 35.27 -5.88
C ASN A 141 -13.44 34.52 -7.20
N SER A 142 -14.70 34.24 -7.51
CA SER A 142 -15.07 33.47 -8.71
C SER A 142 -14.68 34.15 -10.01
N SER A 143 -14.63 35.48 -10.03
CA SER A 143 -14.14 36.22 -11.19
C SER A 143 -12.66 35.95 -11.45
N GLU A 144 -11.84 35.80 -10.42
CA GLU A 144 -10.39 35.59 -10.51
C GLU A 144 -9.99 34.15 -10.82
N LEU A 145 -10.86 33.18 -10.57
CA LEU A 145 -10.59 31.78 -10.87
C LEU A 145 -10.38 31.56 -12.37
N LEU A 146 -9.37 30.76 -12.73
CA LEU A 146 -8.88 30.53 -14.10
C LEU A 146 -8.30 31.76 -14.81
N SER A 147 -8.05 32.86 -14.08
CA SER A 147 -7.39 34.04 -14.64
C SER A 147 -5.88 33.89 -14.80
N LYS A 148 -5.25 32.99 -14.04
CA LYS A 148 -3.79 32.80 -13.97
C LYS A 148 -3.34 31.38 -14.29
N ALA A 149 -4.08 30.70 -15.17
CA ALA A 149 -3.89 29.29 -15.49
C ALA A 149 -4.03 28.38 -14.26
N ASP A 150 -5.05 28.62 -13.44
CA ASP A 150 -5.35 27.79 -12.26
C ASP A 150 -5.61 26.33 -12.68
N LYS A 151 -5.06 25.40 -11.91
CA LYS A 151 -5.11 23.95 -12.10
C LYS A 151 -5.33 23.26 -10.78
N GLY A 152 -5.56 21.95 -10.81
CA GLY A 152 -5.77 21.17 -9.59
C GLY A 152 -7.20 21.32 -9.06
N ARG A 153 -7.38 20.97 -7.79
CA ARG A 153 -8.71 20.93 -7.16
C ARG A 153 -8.94 22.19 -6.35
N TRP A 154 -10.01 22.88 -6.70
CA TRP A 154 -10.51 24.04 -6.02
C TRP A 154 -11.77 23.66 -5.25
N ILE A 155 -11.91 24.21 -4.06
CA ILE A 155 -13.12 24.07 -3.26
C ILE A 155 -13.60 25.45 -2.82
N VAL A 156 -14.87 25.53 -2.50
CA VAL A 156 -15.43 26.71 -1.83
C VAL A 156 -14.78 26.84 -0.47
N LYS A 157 -14.28 28.03 -0.17
CA LYS A 157 -13.64 28.34 1.11
C LYS A 157 -14.63 28.03 2.24
N PRO A 158 -14.25 27.20 3.22
CA PRO A 158 -15.09 26.95 4.39
C PRO A 158 -15.36 28.24 5.18
N ASP A 159 -16.53 28.33 5.80
CA ASP A 159 -17.03 29.55 6.44
C ASP A 159 -16.27 29.94 7.72
N GLU A 160 -15.68 28.98 8.43
CA GLU A 160 -15.12 29.19 9.76
C GLU A 160 -13.78 28.44 9.95
N LYS A 161 -12.74 29.15 10.42
CA LYS A 161 -11.47 28.51 10.83
C LYS A 161 -11.66 27.76 12.14
N TYR A 162 -11.00 26.60 12.27
CA TYR A 162 -11.02 25.82 13.50
C TYR A 162 -10.04 26.39 14.52
N HIS A 163 -10.52 26.63 15.74
CA HIS A 163 -9.73 27.14 16.86
C HIS A 163 -9.83 26.29 18.13
N GLY A 164 -10.45 25.11 18.03
CA GLY A 164 -10.58 24.19 19.17
C GLY A 164 -9.29 23.43 19.50
N PRO A 165 -9.31 22.55 20.52
CA PRO A 165 -8.15 21.78 20.91
C PRO A 165 -7.71 20.79 19.82
N MET A 166 -6.41 20.54 19.71
CA MET A 166 -5.82 19.54 18.79
C MET A 166 -5.76 18.13 19.42
N THR A 167 -6.67 17.84 20.35
CA THR A 167 -6.83 16.51 20.95
C THR A 167 -8.23 15.97 20.68
N VAL A 168 -8.31 14.68 20.40
CA VAL A 168 -9.58 13.98 20.16
C VAL A 168 -9.74 12.83 21.15
N LYS A 169 -10.97 12.64 21.66
CA LYS A 169 -11.34 11.47 22.46
C LYS A 169 -11.91 10.40 21.54
N ILE A 170 -11.36 9.19 21.61
CA ILE A 170 -11.77 8.03 20.81
C ILE A 170 -12.25 6.92 21.75
N ASN A 171 -13.48 6.47 21.51
CA ASN A 171 -14.10 5.40 22.28
C ASN A 171 -13.37 4.08 22.06
N ASN A 172 -13.27 3.26 23.11
CA ASN A 172 -12.69 1.91 23.03
C ASN A 172 -13.27 0.97 24.08
N ASN A 173 -12.91 -0.31 24.00
CA ASN A 173 -13.41 -1.39 24.86
C ASN A 173 -12.65 -1.59 26.18
N LEU A 174 -11.66 -0.74 26.53
CA LEU A 174 -10.83 -0.89 27.73
C LEU A 174 -11.26 0.01 28.91
N GLY A 175 -12.36 0.76 28.76
CA GLY A 175 -13.04 1.45 29.87
C GLY A 175 -12.72 2.94 30.04
N SER A 176 -11.64 3.47 29.46
CA SER A 176 -11.38 4.93 29.40
C SER A 176 -11.10 5.35 27.97
N ASP A 177 -11.62 6.50 27.53
CA ASP A 177 -11.37 7.04 26.18
C ASP A 177 -9.87 7.17 25.90
N LEU A 178 -9.48 6.89 24.66
CA LEU A 178 -8.15 7.26 24.17
C LEU A 178 -8.16 8.76 23.90
N VAL A 179 -7.30 9.52 24.57
CA VAL A 179 -7.03 10.92 24.21
C VAL A 179 -5.82 10.93 23.30
N VAL A 180 -5.99 11.38 22.06
CA VAL A 180 -4.92 11.40 21.05
C VAL A 180 -4.69 12.82 20.58
N GLU A 181 -3.44 13.26 20.60
CA GLU A 181 -2.99 14.52 20.01
C GLU A 181 -2.87 14.36 18.49
N VAL A 182 -3.39 15.33 17.74
CA VAL A 182 -3.40 15.30 16.28
C VAL A 182 -2.05 15.79 15.73
N PRO A 183 -1.35 14.96 14.94
CA PRO A 183 -0.10 15.36 14.27
C PRO A 183 -0.26 16.63 13.42
N THR A 184 0.73 17.51 13.47
CA THR A 184 0.70 18.86 12.85
C THR A 184 0.43 18.82 11.34
N ASP A 185 0.95 17.80 10.66
CA ASP A 185 0.78 17.56 9.24
C ASP A 185 -0.65 17.19 8.83
N ILE A 186 -1.52 16.81 9.77
CA ILE A 186 -2.93 16.49 9.49
C ILE A 186 -3.94 17.33 10.28
N GLN A 187 -3.47 18.29 11.10
CA GLN A 187 -4.35 19.20 11.84
C GLN A 187 -5.31 19.94 10.90
N PRO A 188 -6.59 20.10 11.28
CA PRO A 188 -7.58 20.78 10.47
C PRO A 188 -7.46 22.30 10.57
N GLU A 189 -7.60 22.99 9.44
CA GLU A 189 -7.64 24.46 9.43
C GLU A 189 -9.07 25.01 9.58
N PHE A 190 -10.10 24.26 9.16
CA PHE A 190 -11.47 24.76 9.10
C PHE A 190 -12.46 23.87 9.85
N VAL A 191 -13.54 24.47 10.37
CA VAL A 191 -14.67 23.74 10.93
C VAL A 191 -15.37 22.93 9.83
N GLY A 192 -15.83 21.73 10.19
CA GLY A 192 -16.38 20.75 9.27
C GLY A 192 -15.32 19.85 8.62
N SER A 193 -14.03 20.21 8.75
CA SER A 193 -12.97 19.42 8.11
C SER A 193 -12.91 18.00 8.65
N THR A 194 -12.60 17.03 7.78
CA THR A 194 -12.45 15.63 8.17
C THR A 194 -11.14 15.00 7.72
N PHE A 195 -10.55 14.18 8.59
CA PHE A 195 -9.25 13.54 8.35
C PHE A 195 -9.17 12.20 9.07
N GLU A 196 -8.20 11.38 8.66
CA GLU A 196 -7.91 10.10 9.30
C GLU A 196 -6.78 10.25 10.33
N LEU A 197 -6.98 9.67 11.51
CA LEU A 197 -5.99 9.63 12.58
C LEU A 197 -5.60 8.18 12.87
N SER A 198 -4.31 7.90 12.94
CA SER A 198 -3.82 6.55 13.25
C SER A 198 -4.27 6.10 14.66
N VAL A 199 -4.72 4.85 14.75
CA VAL A 199 -5.09 4.23 16.03
C VAL A 199 -3.82 3.98 16.85
N PRO A 200 -3.72 4.51 18.09
CA PRO A 200 -2.57 4.27 18.94
C PRO A 200 -2.35 2.78 19.20
N GLN A 201 -1.11 2.33 19.02
CA GLN A 201 -0.74 0.97 19.41
C GLN A 201 -0.70 0.86 20.94
N LYS A 202 -1.11 -0.30 21.45
CA LYS A 202 -1.09 -0.58 22.89
C LYS A 202 -0.43 -1.93 23.13
N THR A 203 0.64 -1.93 23.92
CA THR A 203 1.39 -3.14 24.27
C THR A 203 0.47 -4.23 24.79
N GLY A 204 0.61 -5.45 24.26
CA GLY A 204 -0.23 -6.60 24.62
C GLY A 204 -1.61 -6.64 23.93
N TYR A 205 -1.92 -5.71 23.02
CA TYR A 205 -3.18 -5.68 22.29
C TYR A 205 -2.96 -5.50 20.79
N LYS A 206 -3.83 -6.11 19.99
CA LYS A 206 -3.94 -5.88 18.55
C LYS A 206 -5.25 -5.17 18.21
N THR A 207 -5.22 -4.33 17.17
CA THR A 207 -6.40 -3.67 16.61
C THR A 207 -6.55 -4.03 15.14
N ALA A 208 -7.78 -4.36 14.73
CA ALA A 208 -8.12 -4.51 13.31
C ALA A 208 -8.23 -3.15 12.61
N LYS A 209 -8.78 -2.16 13.32
CA LYS A 209 -8.90 -0.78 12.84
C LYS A 209 -7.57 -0.05 12.96
N LYS A 210 -7.07 0.46 11.83
CA LYS A 210 -5.76 1.14 11.72
C LYS A 210 -5.87 2.65 11.83
N THR A 211 -6.95 3.24 11.32
CA THR A 211 -7.25 4.68 11.41
C THR A 211 -8.67 4.89 11.92
N VAL A 212 -8.92 6.06 12.49
CA VAL A 212 -10.26 6.57 12.81
C VAL A 212 -10.53 7.83 12.02
N GLN A 213 -11.79 8.03 11.62
CA GLN A 213 -12.23 9.27 11.03
C GLN A 213 -12.48 10.30 12.15
N VAL A 214 -11.90 11.48 11.99
CA VAL A 214 -12.09 12.63 12.89
C VAL A 214 -12.70 13.80 12.12
N MET A 215 -13.64 14.50 12.76
CA MET A 215 -14.25 15.72 12.26
C MET A 215 -13.95 16.89 13.22
N ALA A 216 -13.59 18.04 12.64
CA ALA A 216 -13.46 19.30 13.34
C ALA A 216 -14.84 19.93 13.53
N LEU A 217 -15.34 19.97 14.76
CA LEU A 217 -16.51 20.76 15.14
C LEU A 217 -16.04 22.12 15.63
N LYS A 218 -16.96 23.07 15.83
CA LYS A 218 -16.62 24.46 16.21
C LYS A 218 -15.70 24.56 17.45
N ASP A 219 -15.91 23.69 18.43
CA ASP A 219 -15.28 23.76 19.76
C ASP A 219 -14.44 22.51 20.12
N LYS A 220 -14.43 21.48 19.27
CA LYS A 220 -13.73 20.21 19.55
C LYS A 220 -13.49 19.38 18.30
N LEU A 221 -12.55 18.46 18.41
CA LEU A 221 -12.45 17.32 17.50
C LEU A 221 -13.34 16.17 18.01
N SER A 222 -14.00 15.49 17.09
CA SER A 222 -14.89 14.37 17.40
C SER A 222 -14.67 13.22 16.44
N SER A 223 -14.64 12.00 16.98
CA SER A 223 -14.75 10.77 16.20
C SER A 223 -15.98 9.99 16.64
N LYS A 224 -16.68 9.40 15.67
CA LYS A 224 -17.76 8.43 15.93
C LYS A 224 -17.25 7.00 15.99
N ASP A 225 -15.98 6.79 15.70
CA ASP A 225 -15.38 5.47 15.64
C ASP A 225 -15.13 4.88 17.03
N VAL A 226 -15.24 3.55 17.10
CA VAL A 226 -14.88 2.77 18.29
C VAL A 226 -13.71 1.87 17.93
N VAL A 227 -12.65 1.92 18.73
CA VAL A 227 -11.48 1.06 18.58
C VAL A 227 -11.63 -0.17 19.49
N THR A 228 -11.54 -1.35 18.90
CA THR A 228 -11.50 -2.61 19.66
C THR A 228 -10.06 -3.10 19.78
N TYR A 229 -9.54 -3.06 21.01
CA TYR A 229 -8.31 -3.73 21.39
C TYR A 229 -8.62 -5.16 21.77
N THR A 230 -8.08 -6.09 21.00
CA THR A 230 -8.11 -7.52 21.33
C THR A 230 -6.81 -7.86 22.03
N PRO A 231 -6.83 -8.40 23.26
CA PRO A 231 -5.62 -8.91 23.88
C PRO A 231 -4.91 -9.85 22.91
N VAL A 232 -3.63 -9.58 22.65
CA VAL A 232 -2.78 -10.59 22.05
C VAL A 232 -2.68 -11.66 23.13
N LYS A 233 -3.27 -12.83 22.89
CA LYS A 233 -3.03 -13.99 23.74
C LYS A 233 -1.54 -14.28 23.62
N THR A 234 -0.76 -13.83 24.58
CA THR A 234 0.52 -14.44 24.88
C THR A 234 0.19 -15.92 25.02
N LYS A 235 0.75 -16.77 24.14
CA LYS A 235 1.05 -18.13 24.59
C LYS A 235 1.76 -17.93 25.92
N VAL A 236 1.32 -18.65 26.95
CA VAL A 236 2.09 -18.74 28.20
C VAL A 236 3.52 -19.02 27.75
N GLN A 237 4.44 -18.09 28.00
CA GLN A 237 5.86 -18.37 27.85
C GLN A 237 6.15 -19.50 28.82
N THR A 238 6.14 -20.73 28.34
CA THR A 238 7.13 -21.70 28.78
C THR A 238 8.45 -21.00 28.50
N GLN A 239 9.10 -20.53 29.56
CA GLN A 239 10.41 -19.90 29.46
C GLN A 239 11.33 -20.96 28.83
N GLY A 240 11.55 -20.87 27.51
CA GLY A 240 12.37 -21.83 26.79
C GLY A 240 13.75 -21.85 27.40
N MET A 241 14.35 -23.03 27.52
CA MET A 241 15.69 -23.16 28.07
C MET A 241 16.68 -22.67 27.01
N VAL A 242 17.53 -21.72 27.37
CA VAL A 242 18.68 -21.31 26.58
C VAL A 242 19.91 -21.92 27.23
N GLU A 243 20.63 -22.75 26.49
CA GLU A 243 21.85 -23.39 26.95
C GLU A 243 23.07 -22.96 26.14
N ASP A 244 24.23 -23.01 26.79
CA ASP A 244 25.51 -22.79 26.12
C ASP A 244 25.69 -23.88 25.06
N PHE A 245 26.10 -23.45 23.87
CA PHE A 245 26.30 -24.29 22.70
C PHE A 245 27.54 -23.79 21.95
N ASN A 246 28.16 -24.61 21.11
CA ASN A 246 29.35 -24.17 20.37
C ASN A 246 29.65 -25.05 19.15
N GLU A 247 28.72 -25.11 18.21
CA GLU A 247 28.88 -25.88 16.95
C GLU A 247 28.71 -24.98 15.73
N GLU A 248 29.38 -25.34 14.63
CA GLU A 248 29.13 -24.70 13.33
C GLU A 248 27.79 -25.23 12.76
N ILE A 249 26.93 -24.31 12.36
CA ILE A 249 25.60 -24.58 11.80
C ILE A 249 25.56 -24.06 10.37
N THR A 250 24.95 -24.82 9.46
CA THR A 250 24.79 -24.45 8.05
C THR A 250 23.32 -24.45 7.65
N VAL A 251 22.87 -23.38 6.96
CA VAL A 251 21.53 -23.32 6.35
C VAL A 251 21.42 -24.35 5.24
N TYR A 252 20.31 -25.09 5.17
CA TYR A 252 20.10 -26.05 4.10
C TYR A 252 20.27 -25.39 2.71
N PRO A 253 21.11 -25.96 1.81
CA PRO A 253 21.41 -25.40 0.49
C PRO A 253 20.19 -25.19 -0.41
N ASP A 254 19.10 -25.93 -0.19
CA ASP A 254 17.86 -25.79 -0.97
C ASP A 254 17.05 -24.52 -0.62
N LEU A 255 17.38 -23.84 0.47
CA LEU A 255 16.70 -22.62 0.91
C LEU A 255 17.30 -21.37 0.26
N LYS A 256 16.43 -20.47 -0.20
CA LYS A 256 16.86 -19.12 -0.62
C LYS A 256 17.40 -18.31 0.57
N TYR A 257 16.75 -18.41 1.71
CA TYR A 257 17.17 -17.87 3.01
C TYR A 257 16.40 -18.59 4.14
N ALA A 258 17.01 -18.69 5.32
CA ALA A 258 16.37 -19.17 6.54
C ALA A 258 15.43 -18.11 7.14
N GLN A 259 14.40 -18.56 7.85
CA GLN A 259 13.55 -17.73 8.69
C GLN A 259 14.23 -17.43 10.02
N ILE A 260 14.24 -16.15 10.39
CA ILE A 260 14.85 -15.68 11.63
C ILE A 260 13.75 -15.23 12.58
N PHE A 261 13.88 -15.62 13.84
CA PHE A 261 12.94 -15.36 14.92
C PHE A 261 13.62 -14.55 16.02
N ASP A 262 12.87 -13.63 16.64
CA ASP A 262 13.31 -12.96 17.86
C ASP A 262 13.09 -13.84 19.11
N ASP A 263 13.45 -13.33 20.29
CA ASP A 263 13.22 -14.00 21.58
C ASP A 263 11.73 -14.28 21.90
N ASN A 264 10.79 -13.74 21.12
CA ASN A 264 9.35 -13.92 21.26
C ASN A 264 8.77 -14.87 20.21
N GLU A 265 9.61 -15.57 19.44
CA GLU A 265 9.22 -16.40 18.28
C GLU A 265 8.53 -15.59 17.16
N GLU A 266 8.74 -14.28 17.08
CA GLU A 266 8.23 -13.45 16.00
C GLU A 266 9.23 -13.38 14.83
N LEU A 267 8.72 -13.51 13.61
CA LEU A 267 9.53 -13.43 12.40
C LEU A 267 10.16 -12.05 12.24
N THR A 268 11.47 -12.02 12.02
CA THR A 268 12.22 -10.80 11.69
C THR A 268 12.38 -10.64 10.17
N THR A 269 13.01 -9.53 9.75
CA THR A 269 13.20 -9.22 8.32
C THR A 269 14.62 -9.49 7.80
N ASN A 270 15.51 -10.03 8.65
CA ASN A 270 16.87 -10.35 8.28
C ASN A 270 16.90 -11.49 7.25
N LYS A 271 17.73 -11.36 6.21
CA LYS A 271 17.87 -12.31 5.10
C LYS A 271 19.32 -12.72 4.83
N ASP A 272 20.21 -12.44 5.78
CA ASP A 272 21.64 -12.68 5.60
C ASP A 272 22.00 -14.17 5.63
N PHE A 273 21.09 -15.03 6.08
CA PHE A 273 21.28 -16.47 6.22
C PHE A 273 20.73 -17.22 5.01
N ILE A 274 21.43 -17.06 3.87
CA ILE A 274 21.16 -17.76 2.61
C ILE A 274 21.56 -19.25 2.67
N GLY A 275 21.02 -20.07 1.76
CA GLY A 275 21.38 -21.49 1.64
C GLY A 275 22.89 -21.71 1.55
N GLY A 276 23.40 -22.69 2.30
CA GLY A 276 24.83 -23.01 2.38
C GLY A 276 25.65 -22.06 3.27
N LYS A 277 25.06 -21.00 3.85
CA LYS A 277 25.78 -20.16 4.81
C LYS A 277 26.06 -20.92 6.10
N THR A 278 27.32 -20.92 6.52
CA THR A 278 27.79 -21.49 7.78
C THR A 278 28.14 -20.39 8.80
N TRP A 279 27.81 -20.60 10.07
CA TRP A 279 28.22 -19.74 11.19
C TRP A 279 28.43 -20.55 12.47
N LEU A 280 29.14 -19.98 13.44
CA LEU A 280 29.29 -20.57 14.78
C LEU A 280 28.09 -20.16 15.65
N SER A 281 27.24 -21.12 16.02
CA SER A 281 26.16 -20.90 16.98
C SER A 281 26.68 -21.07 18.40
N LYS A 282 26.47 -20.07 19.25
CA LYS A 282 26.95 -20.07 20.65
C LYS A 282 25.87 -20.47 21.66
N LYS A 283 24.62 -20.56 21.22
CA LYS A 283 23.49 -20.90 22.10
C LYS A 283 22.49 -21.78 21.36
N LEU A 284 21.89 -22.69 22.12
CA LEU A 284 20.72 -23.46 21.69
C LEU A 284 19.53 -22.99 22.52
N TRP A 285 18.45 -22.63 21.84
CA TRP A 285 17.18 -22.30 22.48
C TRP A 285 16.17 -23.43 22.23
N VAL A 286 15.63 -23.98 23.31
CA VAL A 286 14.63 -25.04 23.28
C VAL A 286 13.33 -24.54 23.91
N ILE A 287 12.30 -24.39 23.08
CA ILE A 287 10.96 -23.97 23.51
C ILE A 287 9.93 -24.92 22.91
N ASP A 288 9.04 -25.45 23.75
CA ASP A 288 8.01 -26.45 23.37
C ASP A 288 8.55 -27.66 22.57
N GLY A 289 9.80 -28.08 22.83
CA GLY A 289 10.47 -29.18 22.13
C GLY A 289 11.04 -28.81 20.75
N GLN A 290 10.82 -27.58 20.29
CA GLN A 290 11.45 -27.03 19.09
C GLN A 290 12.84 -26.49 19.45
N LYS A 291 13.84 -26.86 18.64
CA LYS A 291 15.20 -26.35 18.75
C LYS A 291 15.43 -25.17 17.81
N TYR A 292 16.16 -24.18 18.31
CA TYR A 292 16.64 -23.02 17.57
C TYR A 292 18.12 -22.79 17.86
N TYR A 293 18.88 -22.43 16.83
CA TYR A 293 20.30 -22.09 16.93
C TYR A 293 20.45 -20.58 16.85
N GLN A 294 21.29 -20.00 17.72
CA GLN A 294 21.55 -18.57 17.71
C GLN A 294 22.22 -18.15 16.42
N ALA A 295 21.61 -17.20 15.71
CA ALA A 295 22.12 -16.60 14.49
C ALA A 295 22.90 -15.31 14.79
N ASP A 296 22.36 -14.46 15.67
CA ASP A 296 22.97 -13.23 16.17
C ASP A 296 22.40 -12.90 17.57
N ASP A 297 22.69 -11.71 18.11
CA ASP A 297 22.08 -11.20 19.32
C ASP A 297 20.56 -11.07 19.14
N HIS A 298 19.80 -11.77 19.99
CA HIS A 298 18.34 -11.85 19.91
C HIS A 298 17.77 -12.38 18.58
N GLU A 299 18.57 -13.13 17.79
CA GLU A 299 18.14 -13.74 16.52
C GLU A 299 18.37 -15.25 16.52
N TRP A 300 17.34 -16.00 16.12
CA TRP A 300 17.28 -17.46 16.22
C TRP A 300 16.79 -18.10 14.92
N ILE A 301 17.40 -19.22 14.51
CA ILE A 301 16.98 -20.01 13.33
C ILE A 301 16.55 -21.41 13.76
N LYS A 302 15.44 -21.92 13.22
CA LYS A 302 14.91 -23.25 13.56
C LYS A 302 15.82 -24.38 13.08
N ALA A 303 15.98 -25.41 13.90
CA ALA A 303 16.70 -26.63 13.55
C ALA A 303 16.16 -27.37 12.32
N THR A 304 14.93 -27.08 11.88
CA THR A 304 14.32 -27.66 10.66
C THR A 304 14.84 -27.05 9.36
N GLU A 305 15.59 -25.94 9.43
CA GLU A 305 16.12 -25.20 8.28
C GLU A 305 17.66 -25.28 8.16
N VAL A 306 18.30 -25.99 9.09
CA VAL A 306 19.76 -26.03 9.22
C VAL A 306 20.23 -27.42 9.61
N PHE A 307 21.54 -27.65 9.52
CA PHE A 307 22.21 -28.83 10.03
C PHE A 307 23.53 -28.45 10.71
N GLU A 308 23.97 -29.28 11.65
CA GLU A 308 25.28 -29.18 12.28
C GLU A 308 26.36 -29.63 11.29
N CYS A 309 27.45 -28.88 11.22
CA CYS A 309 28.56 -29.17 10.32
C CYS A 309 29.91 -28.99 11.00
N GLU A 310 30.92 -29.65 10.44
CA GLU A 310 32.31 -29.53 10.87
C GLU A 310 33.20 -29.40 9.63
N LYS A 311 34.06 -28.37 9.58
CA LYS A 311 35.03 -28.23 8.49
C LYS A 311 36.07 -29.32 8.51
N VAL A 312 36.39 -29.85 7.32
CA VAL A 312 37.40 -30.89 7.12
C VAL A 312 38.14 -30.67 5.81
N ASP A 313 39.38 -31.16 5.68
CA ASP A 313 40.03 -31.35 4.37
C ASP A 313 40.26 -32.85 4.17
N ALA A 314 39.17 -33.56 3.88
CA ALA A 314 39.21 -35.01 3.72
C ALA A 314 39.35 -35.39 2.25
N THR A 315 40.21 -36.37 1.98
CA THR A 315 40.18 -37.12 0.72
C THR A 315 39.49 -38.46 0.95
N LEU A 316 38.36 -38.65 0.30
CA LEU A 316 37.52 -39.83 0.41
C LEU A 316 37.81 -40.78 -0.75
N LYS A 317 37.79 -42.08 -0.48
CA LYS A 317 37.82 -43.12 -1.50
C LYS A 317 36.56 -43.97 -1.40
N THR A 318 35.90 -44.15 -2.54
CA THR A 318 34.72 -45.02 -2.62
C THR A 318 35.14 -46.49 -2.59
N LYS A 319 34.27 -47.34 -2.02
CA LYS A 319 34.48 -48.79 -1.96
C LYS A 319 34.32 -49.43 -3.34
N ASP A 320 34.64 -50.72 -3.47
CA ASP A 320 34.49 -51.50 -4.71
C ASP A 320 33.02 -51.86 -4.99
N VAL A 321 32.20 -50.82 -5.16
CA VAL A 321 30.77 -50.90 -5.49
C VAL A 321 30.56 -50.09 -6.76
N ILE A 322 29.78 -50.63 -7.71
CA ILE A 322 29.59 -50.04 -9.07
C ILE A 322 29.27 -48.54 -8.99
N VAL A 323 28.37 -48.14 -8.06
CA VAL A 323 28.03 -46.75 -7.76
C VAL A 323 27.78 -46.60 -6.26
N THR A 324 28.38 -45.59 -5.64
CA THR A 324 28.02 -45.10 -4.31
C THR A 324 26.99 -43.97 -4.45
N ASN A 325 25.79 -44.19 -3.91
CA ASN A 325 24.69 -43.22 -3.97
C ASN A 325 24.96 -42.00 -3.09
N LEU A 326 24.49 -40.85 -3.56
CA LEU A 326 24.48 -39.58 -2.86
C LEU A 326 23.07 -39.25 -2.39
N VAL A 327 23.00 -38.41 -1.36
CA VAL A 327 21.76 -37.77 -0.92
C VAL A 327 21.91 -36.26 -0.96
N ASP A 328 20.80 -35.55 -1.05
CA ASP A 328 20.76 -34.11 -0.81
C ASP A 328 20.66 -33.79 0.70
N CYS A 329 20.59 -32.50 1.02
CA CYS A 329 20.50 -32.04 2.41
C CYS A 329 19.18 -32.43 3.11
N ARG A 330 18.15 -32.85 2.37
CA ARG A 330 16.88 -33.38 2.89
C ARG A 330 16.89 -34.91 3.01
N MET A 331 18.02 -35.54 2.70
CA MET A 331 18.20 -36.99 2.63
C MET A 331 17.46 -37.67 1.49
N ASP A 332 17.05 -36.93 0.46
CA ASP A 332 16.51 -37.52 -0.76
C ASP A 332 17.64 -38.05 -1.64
N MET A 333 17.47 -39.25 -2.20
CA MET A 333 18.49 -39.89 -3.02
C MET A 333 18.64 -39.19 -4.38
N LEU A 334 19.87 -38.83 -4.74
CA LEU A 334 20.18 -38.30 -6.07
C LEU A 334 20.22 -39.44 -7.10
N THR A 335 19.26 -39.44 -8.02
CA THR A 335 19.11 -40.54 -9.01
C THR A 335 19.91 -40.33 -10.30
N ASN A 336 20.33 -39.09 -10.57
CA ASN A 336 21.07 -38.68 -11.75
C ASN A 336 22.58 -38.54 -11.50
N ARG A 337 23.05 -38.75 -10.27
CA ARG A 337 24.45 -38.60 -9.88
C ARG A 337 24.83 -39.62 -8.81
N GLY A 338 26.06 -40.13 -8.90
CA GLY A 338 26.65 -41.05 -7.95
C GLY A 338 28.16 -41.13 -8.15
N LEU A 339 28.87 -41.68 -7.18
CA LEU A 339 30.33 -41.79 -7.22
C LEU A 339 30.71 -43.17 -7.78
N GLY A 340 31.57 -43.20 -8.80
CA GLY A 340 32.03 -44.47 -9.39
C GLY A 340 32.93 -45.28 -8.45
N ALA A 341 33.01 -46.59 -8.62
CA ALA A 341 33.84 -47.48 -7.81
C ALA A 341 35.31 -47.03 -7.70
N LEU A 342 35.90 -47.15 -6.51
CA LEU A 342 37.32 -46.86 -6.24
C LEU A 342 37.81 -45.45 -6.63
N SER A 343 36.88 -44.52 -6.84
CA SER A 343 37.15 -43.11 -7.16
C SER A 343 37.48 -42.29 -5.91
N THR A 344 38.22 -41.21 -6.12
CA THR A 344 38.71 -40.30 -5.08
C THR A 344 37.98 -38.96 -5.14
N TRP A 345 37.53 -38.46 -3.99
CA TRP A 345 36.76 -37.22 -3.87
C TRP A 345 37.27 -36.36 -2.73
N LYS A 346 37.09 -35.04 -2.84
CA LYS A 346 37.37 -34.10 -1.77
C LYS A 346 36.09 -33.77 -1.02
N ALA A 347 36.17 -33.72 0.30
CA ALA A 347 35.11 -33.19 1.14
C ALA A 347 35.66 -32.05 1.99
N GLN A 348 34.91 -30.94 2.01
CA GLN A 348 35.27 -29.73 2.74
C GLN A 348 34.53 -29.60 4.07
N ASN A 349 33.41 -30.32 4.22
CA ASN A 349 32.62 -30.34 5.44
C ASN A 349 32.13 -31.77 5.73
N ILE A 350 31.97 -32.05 7.02
CA ILE A 350 31.13 -33.11 7.55
C ILE A 350 29.78 -32.48 7.89
N ALA A 351 28.69 -33.15 7.52
CA ALA A 351 27.32 -32.75 7.85
C ALA A 351 26.68 -33.83 8.73
N TYR A 352 25.98 -33.42 9.78
CA TYR A 352 25.23 -34.31 10.67
C TYR A 352 23.73 -34.21 10.34
N LEU A 353 23.29 -34.99 9.35
CA LEU A 353 21.90 -35.04 8.89
C LEU A 353 21.16 -36.13 9.66
N ASN A 354 20.09 -35.76 10.39
CA ASN A 354 19.37 -36.67 11.28
C ASN A 354 20.29 -37.47 12.23
N HIS A 355 21.30 -36.79 12.79
CA HIS A 355 22.34 -37.39 13.66
C HIS A 355 23.22 -38.45 13.00
N HIS A 356 23.16 -38.60 11.68
CA HIS A 356 24.05 -39.46 10.91
C HIS A 356 25.11 -38.65 10.19
N LYS A 357 26.33 -39.20 10.12
CA LYS A 357 27.49 -38.51 9.58
C LYS A 357 27.57 -38.66 8.07
N TYR A 358 27.65 -37.53 7.37
CA TYR A 358 27.88 -37.46 5.93
C TYR A 358 29.08 -36.57 5.61
N TYR A 359 29.73 -36.83 4.50
CA TYR A 359 30.70 -35.92 3.91
C TYR A 359 30.05 -35.12 2.79
N GLN A 360 30.17 -33.80 2.86
CA GLN A 360 29.72 -32.89 1.80
C GLN A 360 30.79 -32.83 0.71
N ILE A 361 30.43 -33.29 -0.49
CA ILE A 361 31.34 -33.34 -1.65
C ILE A 361 31.04 -32.25 -2.71
N ASP A 362 29.87 -31.64 -2.61
CA ASP A 362 29.39 -30.52 -3.45
C ASP A 362 28.32 -29.74 -2.66
N GLU A 363 27.83 -28.61 -3.20
CA GLU A 363 26.95 -27.66 -2.50
C GLU A 363 25.75 -28.33 -1.81
N ASN A 364 25.04 -29.22 -2.52
CA ASN A 364 23.89 -29.97 -1.98
C ASN A 364 24.05 -31.49 -2.17
N GLU A 365 25.27 -32.00 -2.03
CA GLU A 365 25.55 -33.41 -2.27
C GLU A 365 26.38 -34.04 -1.18
N PHE A 366 25.83 -35.10 -0.61
CA PHE A 366 26.34 -35.72 0.59
C PHE A 366 26.52 -37.21 0.36
N VAL A 367 27.68 -37.72 0.77
CA VAL A 367 27.96 -39.16 0.79
C VAL A 367 27.98 -39.64 2.23
N ASP A 368 27.27 -40.74 2.46
CA ASP A 368 27.25 -41.42 3.76
C ASP A 368 28.67 -41.85 4.14
N ALA A 369 29.11 -41.46 5.35
CA ALA A 369 30.45 -41.75 5.83
C ALA A 369 30.75 -43.26 5.89
N GLU A 370 29.73 -44.11 6.04
CA GLU A 370 29.92 -45.57 6.05
C GLU A 370 30.23 -46.16 4.67
N LYS A 371 30.01 -45.40 3.59
CA LYS A 371 30.17 -45.84 2.19
C LYS A 371 31.51 -45.46 1.57
N VAL A 372 32.35 -44.73 2.31
CA VAL A 372 33.65 -44.23 1.85
C VAL A 372 34.71 -44.49 2.91
N ASP A 373 35.97 -44.59 2.47
CA ASP A 373 37.13 -44.64 3.35
C ASP A 373 37.86 -43.29 3.31
N VAL A 374 38.29 -42.78 4.47
CA VAL A 374 39.08 -41.54 4.55
C VAL A 374 40.55 -41.89 4.32
N VAL A 375 41.15 -41.33 3.27
CA VAL A 375 42.53 -41.61 2.86
C VAL A 375 43.52 -40.64 3.49
N ASN A 376 43.10 -39.40 3.74
CA ASN A 376 43.78 -38.40 4.56
C ASN A 376 42.76 -37.44 5.19
N GLN A 377 43.11 -36.87 6.34
CA GLN A 377 42.32 -35.91 7.10
C GLN A 377 43.22 -34.85 7.71
#